data_AF-A0AA96X7G1-F1
#
_entry.id   AF-A0AA96X7G1-F1
#
_cell.length_a   1.000
_cell.length_b   1.000
_cell.length_c   1.000
_cell.angle_alpha   90.00
_cell.angle_beta   90.00
_cell.angle_gamma   90.00
#
_symmetry.space_group_name_H-M   'P 1'
#
loop_
_entity.id
_entity.type
_entity.pdbx_description
1 polymer ?
#
loop_
_entity_poly.entity_id
_entity_poly.type
_entity_poly.pdbx_seq_one_letter_code
_entity_poly.pdbx_strand_id
1 'polypeptide(L)' 'MHIFLNNLECVMDIGAGFNCKSEKTTEELGWYYNDIFGTSHRGLEISMISVTDLKSNIADTMDVQQTLDEDG' A
#
# COMPACT_ATOMS: atom_id res chain seq x y z
N MET A 1 -4.46 -13.38 7.44
CA MET A 1 -5.29 -14.52 6.98
C MET A 1 -4.34 -15.52 6.31
N HIS A 2 -4.25 -16.76 6.79
CA HIS A 2 -3.36 -17.77 6.18
C HIS A 2 -4.12 -18.52 5.08
N ILE A 3 -3.57 -18.57 3.88
CA ILE A 3 -4.18 -19.26 2.73
C ILE A 3 -3.28 -20.43 2.37
N PHE A 4 -3.82 -21.64 2.43
CA PHE A 4 -3.13 -22.86 2.04
C PHE A 4 -3.50 -23.21 0.59
N LEU A 5 -2.62 -22.89 -0.35
CA LEU A 5 -2.72 -23.34 -1.74
C LEU A 5 -1.86 -24.60 -1.86
N ASN A 6 -2.47 -25.79 -1.91
CA ASN A 6 -1.86 -27.10 -2.18
C ASN A 6 -0.34 -27.19 -1.93
N ASN A 7 0.06 -27.41 -0.67
CA ASN A 7 1.45 -27.58 -0.20
C ASN A 7 2.37 -26.34 -0.23
N LEU A 8 1.86 -25.14 -0.56
CA LEU A 8 2.53 -23.88 -0.26
C LEU A 8 1.94 -23.26 1.01
N GLU A 9 2.82 -22.95 1.96
CA GLU A 9 2.48 -22.15 3.13
C GLU A 9 2.59 -20.67 2.75
N CYS A 10 1.45 -20.01 2.59
CA CYS A 10 1.40 -18.60 2.22
C CYS A 10 0.66 -17.75 3.25
N VAL A 11 1.09 -16.50 3.37
CA VAL A 11 0.38 -15.46 4.13
C VAL A 11 -0.17 -14.46 3.14
N MET A 12 -1.48 -14.19 3.24
CA MET A 12 -2.06 -13.04 2.57
C MET A 12 -1.94 -11.82 3.49
N ASP A 13 -1.37 -10.76 2.93
CA ASP A 13 -1.21 -9.47 3.60
C ASP A 13 -2.10 -8.42 2.90
N ILE A 14 -2.67 -7.54 3.72
CA ILE A 14 -3.45 -6.39 3.28
C ILE A 14 -2.85 -5.19 3.99
N GLY A 15 -2.21 -4.31 3.22
CA GLY A 15 -1.57 -3.10 3.71
C GLY A 15 -2.18 -1.87 3.09
N ALA A 16 -2.18 -0.77 3.82
CA ALA A 16 -2.42 0.56 3.29
C ALA A 16 -1.33 1.50 3.81
N GLY A 17 -0.91 2.44 2.98
CA GLY A 17 0.15 3.38 3.36
C GLY A 17 0.19 4.62 2.49
N PHE A 18 0.83 5.66 3.04
CA PHE A 18 1.01 6.93 2.38
C PHE A 18 2.42 7.06 1.84
N ASN A 19 2.55 7.36 0.55
CA ASN A 19 3.82 7.63 -0.08
C ASN A 19 3.94 9.12 -0.44
N CYS A 20 4.97 9.77 0.10
CA CYS A 20 5.36 11.11 -0.33
C CYS A 20 5.89 11.02 -1.77
N LYS A 21 5.14 11.49 -2.77
CA LYS A 21 5.68 11.67 -4.13
C LYS A 21 6.25 13.08 -4.26
N SER A 22 7.50 13.20 -4.73
CA SER A 22 8.10 14.50 -5.05
C SER A 22 7.59 14.98 -6.42
N GLU A 23 6.75 16.01 -6.38
CA GLU A 23 6.57 17.09 -7.36
C GLU A 23 6.96 16.84 -8.83
N LYS A 24 5.94 16.82 -9.70
CA LYS A 24 5.82 17.60 -10.96
C LYS A 24 4.66 17.11 -11.85
N THR A 25 4.21 15.87 -11.66
CA THR A 25 3.16 15.20 -12.45
C THR A 25 2.37 14.23 -11.57
N THR A 26 1.84 14.74 -10.47
CA THR A 26 1.00 13.96 -9.56
C THR A 26 -0.36 14.62 -9.46
N GLU A 27 -1.29 14.08 -10.23
CA GLU A 27 -2.72 14.33 -10.07
C GLU A 27 -3.19 13.56 -8.82
N GLU A 28 -4.28 14.03 -8.18
CA GLU A 28 -5.03 13.29 -7.15
C GLU A 28 -4.24 12.96 -5.85
N LEU A 29 -3.38 13.88 -5.38
CA LEU A 29 -2.73 13.74 -4.07
C LEU A 29 -3.65 14.17 -2.92
N GLY A 30 -3.98 13.25 -2.02
CA GLY A 30 -4.69 13.54 -0.77
C GLY A 30 -3.80 14.14 0.33
N TRP A 31 -4.45 14.75 1.31
CA TRP A 31 -3.79 15.22 2.55
C TRP A 31 -3.86 14.17 3.64
N TYR A 32 -2.73 13.93 4.32
CA TYR A 32 -2.69 13.09 5.51
C TYR A 32 -1.83 13.75 6.59
N TYR A 33 -2.21 13.54 7.85
CA TYR A 33 -1.44 14.04 8.98
C TYR A 33 -0.31 13.05 9.29
N ASN A 34 0.92 13.55 9.32
CA ASN A 34 2.08 12.75 9.70
C ASN A 34 2.45 13.05 11.16
N ASP A 35 2.15 12.11 12.05
CA ASP A 35 2.41 12.26 13.49
C ASP A 35 3.90 12.41 13.83
N ILE A 36 4.79 11.81 13.03
CA ILE A 36 6.24 11.87 13.25
C ILE A 36 6.77 13.28 12.98
N PHE A 37 6.24 13.95 11.96
CA PHE A 37 6.63 15.31 11.59
C PHE A 37 5.72 16.40 12.19
N GLY A 38 4.60 16.02 12.82
CA GLY A 38 3.65 16.94 13.43
C GLY A 38 2.95 17.89 12.45
N THR A 39 2.86 17.49 11.17
CA THR A 39 2.30 18.33 10.10
C THR A 39 1.59 17.47 9.06
N SER A 40 0.62 18.06 8.38
CA SER A 40 -0.01 17.44 7.22
C SER A 40 0.92 17.49 6.01
N HIS A 41 0.96 16.39 5.26
CA HIS A 41 1.69 16.26 4.01
C HIS A 41 0.74 15.86 2.89
N ARG A 42 1.05 16.29 1.65
CA ARG A 42 0.41 15.74 0.46
C ARG A 42 1.15 14.48 0.04
N GLY A 43 0.38 13.47 -0.33
CA GLY A 43 0.96 12.25 -0.85
C GLY A 43 -0.11 11.33 -1.37
N LEU A 44 0.35 10.13 -1.73
CA LEU A 44 -0.47 9.13 -2.35
C LEU A 44 -0.84 8.06 -1.35
N GLU A 45 -2.13 7.88 -1.11
CA GLU A 45 -2.61 6.70 -0.41
C GLU A 45 -2.63 5.51 -1.38
N ILE A 46 -2.03 4.41 -0.95
CA ILE A 46 -2.00 3.16 -1.70
C ILE A 46 -2.48 2.04 -0.79
N SER A 47 -3.46 1.28 -1.26
CA SER A 47 -3.87 0.01 -0.68
C SER A 47 -3.29 -1.14 -1.50
N MET A 48 -2.79 -2.17 -0.83
CA MET A 48 -2.14 -3.31 -1.46
C MET A 48 -2.61 -4.62 -0.84
N ILE A 49 -2.84 -5.61 -1.71
CA ILE A 49 -2.99 -7.00 -1.31
C ILE A 49 -1.80 -7.76 -1.86
N SER A 50 -1.09 -8.48 -1.01
CA SER A 50 0.04 -9.32 -1.39
C SER A 50 -0.07 -10.72 -0.80
N VAL A 51 0.66 -11.65 -1.40
CA VAL A 51 0.84 -13.00 -0.89
C VAL A 51 2.32 -13.24 -0.71
N THR A 52 2.70 -13.69 0.48
CA THR A 52 4.07 -14.06 0.81
C THR A 52 4.17 -15.58 0.90
N ASP A 53 5.02 -16.17 0.07
CA ASP A 53 5.45 -17.57 0.23
C ASP A 53 6.42 -17.65 1.42
N LEU A 54 6.02 -18.35 2.47
CA LEU A 54 6.81 -18.47 3.69
C LEU A 54 8.08 -19.31 3.49
N LYS A 55 8.12 -20.18 2.47
CA LYS A 55 9.27 -21.03 2.21
C LYS A 55 10.42 -20.25 1.57
N SER A 56 10.12 -19.42 0.58
CA SER A 56 11.12 -18.59 -0.11
C SER A 56 11.27 -17.20 0.51
N ASN A 57 10.33 -16.78 1.37
CA ASN A 57 10.21 -15.43 1.92
C ASN A 57 10.12 -14.35 0.83
N ILE A 58 9.49 -14.72 -0.30
CA ILE A 58 9.20 -13.82 -1.42
C ILE A 58 7.74 -13.39 -1.31
N ALA A 59 7.51 -12.08 -1.46
CA ALA A 59 6.18 -11.49 -1.50
C ALA A 59 5.84 -11.06 -2.93
N ASP A 60 4.71 -11.54 -3.42
CA ASP A 60 4.14 -11.15 -4.70
C ASP A 60 2.92 -10.26 -4.44
N THR A 61 2.91 -9.08 -5.07
CA THR A 61 1.77 -8.17 -5.00
C THR A 61 0.68 -8.61 -5.96
N MET A 62 -0.51 -8.89 -5.44
CA MET A 62 -1.66 -9.33 -6.25
C MET A 62 -2.46 -8.16 -6.80
N ASP A 63 -2.68 -7.13 -5.97
CA ASP A 63 -3.42 -5.94 -6.37
C ASP A 63 -2.85 -4.70 -5.66
N VAL A 64 -2.88 -3.57 -6.37
CA VAL A 64 -2.48 -2.26 -5.85
C VAL A 64 -3.49 -1.24 -6.36
N GLN A 65 -4.12 -0.56 -5.43
CA GLN A 65 -5.05 0.53 -5.73
C GLN A 65 -4.54 1.82 -5.13
N GLN A 66 -4.53 2.85 -5.97
CA GLN A 66 -4.32 4.22 -5.55
C GLN A 66 -5.68 4.83 -5.20
N THR A 67 -5.82 5.38 -4.00
CA THR A 67 -7.00 6.21 -3.71
C THR A 67 -6.86 7.51 -4.50
N LEU A 68 -7.84 7.80 -5.36
CA LEU A 68 -7.90 9.07 -6.08
C LEU A 68 -8.67 10.06 -5.19
N ASP A 69 -8.14 11.28 -5.04
CA ASP A 69 -8.84 12.36 -4.36
C ASP A 69 -9.94 12.88 -5.31
N GLU A 70 -11.17 12.39 -5.14
CA GLU A 70 -12.32 12.77 -5.99
C GLU A 70 -12.86 14.19 -5.68
N ASP A 71 -12.46 14.79 -4.56
CA ASP A 71 -13.06 16.03 -4.04
C ASP A 71 -12.16 17.28 -4.14
N GLY A 72 -10.84 17.13 -4.30
CA GLY A 72 -9.91 18.22 -4.67
C GLY A 72 -9.48 19.18 -3.56
#